data_AF-A0A967GW14-F1
#
_entry.id   AF-A0A967GW14-F1
#
_cell.length_a   1.000
_cell.length_b   1.000
_cell.length_c   1.000
_cell.angle_alpha   90.00
_cell.angle_beta   90.00
_cell.angle_gamma   90.00
#
_symmetry.space_group_name_H-M   'P 1'
#
loop_
_entity.id
_entity.type
_entity.pdbx_description
1 polymer ?
#
loop_
_entity_poly.entity_id
_entity_poly.type
_entity_poly.pdbx_seq_one_letter_code
_entity_poly.pdbx_strand_id
1 'polypeptide(L)' 'ERFGETVTSFGQYTGPAHWQVLYVVDNEIHHRGQGYVYLRSLGIEPPAFWER' A
#
# COMPACT_ATOMS: atom_id res chain seq x y z
N GLU A 1 16.03 -2.62 -13.81
CA GLU A 1 17.08 -3.62 -13.57
C GLU A 1 17.10 -4.19 -12.16
N ARG A 2 16.99 -3.40 -11.08
CA ARG A 2 17.14 -3.89 -9.70
C ARG A 2 15.98 -4.68 -9.09
N PHE A 3 14.87 -4.84 -9.81
CA PHE A 3 13.65 -5.47 -9.28
C PHE A 3 13.81 -6.95 -8.90
N GLY A 4 14.76 -7.65 -9.51
CA GLY A 4 15.08 -9.04 -9.20
C GLY A 4 16.08 -9.22 -8.05
N GLU A 5 16.71 -8.15 -7.55
CA GLU A 5 17.68 -8.24 -6.46
C GLU A 5 16.99 -8.68 -5.17
N THR A 6 17.61 -9.59 -4.42
CA THR A 6 17.12 -9.96 -3.09
C THR A 6 17.50 -8.89 -2.08
N VAL A 7 16.51 -8.39 -1.36
CA VAL A 7 16.67 -7.38 -0.31
C VAL A 7 15.96 -7.85 0.97
N THR A 8 16.43 -7.39 2.13
CA THR A 8 15.76 -7.61 3.41
C THR A 8 15.13 -6.31 3.90
N SER A 9 13.80 -6.21 3.79
CA SER A 9 13.05 -5.06 4.31
C SER A 9 12.71 -5.24 5.79
N PHE A 10 12.69 -4.13 6.52
CA PHE A 10 12.29 -4.08 7.95
C PHE A 10 13.04 -5.09 8.85
N GLY A 11 14.25 -5.50 8.44
CA GLY A 11 15.08 -6.48 9.15
C GLY A 11 14.57 -7.92 9.15
N GLN A 12 13.45 -8.22 8.47
CA GLN A 12 12.77 -9.51 8.61
C GLN A 12 12.22 -10.09 7.30
N TYR A 13 11.91 -9.26 6.29
CA TYR A 13 11.28 -9.73 5.06
C TYR A 13 12.29 -9.77 3.92
N THR A 14 12.94 -10.93 3.77
CA THR A 14 13.92 -11.17 2.69
C THR A 14 13.22 -11.69 1.43
N GLY A 15 13.40 -10.98 0.31
CA GLY A 15 12.85 -11.40 -0.99
C GLY A 15 13.24 -10.45 -2.13
N PRO A 16 12.84 -10.74 -3.38
CA PRO A 16 13.08 -9.86 -4.52
C PRO A 16 12.55 -8.45 -4.30
N ALA A 17 13.27 -7.42 -4.76
CA ALA A 17 12.93 -6.02 -4.53
C ALA A 17 11.52 -5.64 -5.02
N HIS A 18 11.03 -6.25 -6.10
CA HIS A 18 9.66 -6.02 -6.57
C HIS A 18 8.57 -6.49 -5.59
N TRP A 19 8.84 -7.50 -4.75
CA TRP A 19 7.87 -7.92 -3.71
C TRP A 19 7.63 -6.79 -2.71
N GLN A 20 8.70 -6.09 -2.35
CA GLN A 20 8.63 -4.98 -1.38
C GLN A 20 7.90 -3.77 -1.98
N VAL A 21 8.08 -3.52 -3.28
CA VAL A 21 7.33 -2.49 -4.00
C VAL A 21 5.84 -2.84 -4.04
N LEU A 22 5.49 -4.09 -4.36
CA LEU A 22 4.10 -4.53 -4.36
C LEU A 22 3.49 -4.46 -2.96
N TYR A 23 4.22 -4.85 -1.91
CA TYR A 23 3.79 -4.68 -0.53
C TYR A 23 3.44 -3.22 -0.20
N VAL A 24 4.26 -2.25 -0.60
CA VAL A 24 3.97 -0.83 -0.35
C VAL A 24 2.68 -0.40 -1.06
N VAL A 25 2.48 -0.83 -2.30
CA VAL A 25 1.26 -0.54 -3.08
C VAL A 25 0.04 -1.15 -2.39
N ASP A 26 0.11 -2.42 -2.01
CA ASP A 26 -0.99 -3.12 -1.33
C ASP A 26 -1.28 -2.51 0.04
N ASN A 27 -0.25 -2.14 0.79
CA ASN A 27 -0.39 -1.53 2.11
C ASN A 27 -1.04 -0.14 2.03
N GLU A 28 -0.67 0.66 1.04
CA GLU A 28 -1.30 1.96 0.78
C GLU A 28 -2.78 1.78 0.40
N ILE A 29 -3.10 0.87 -0.53
CA ILE A 29 -4.47 0.56 -0.92
C ILE A 29 -5.30 0.06 0.28
N HIS A 30 -4.72 -0.81 1.09
CA HIS A 30 -5.35 -1.34 2.31
C HIS A 30 -5.72 -0.22 3.29
N HIS A 31 -4.78 0.65 3.63
CA HIS A 31 -5.03 1.77 4.53
C HIS A 31 -5.91 2.85 3.90
N ARG A 32 -5.85 3.06 2.58
CA ARG A 32 -6.80 3.93 1.87
C ARG A 32 -8.23 3.41 2.05
N GLY A 33 -8.44 2.10 1.94
CA GLY A 33 -9.73 1.47 2.26
C GLY A 33 -10.21 1.76 3.68
N GLN A 34 -9.33 1.67 4.68
CA GLN A 34 -9.65 2.04 6.06
C GLN A 34 -10.04 3.52 6.17
N GLY A 35 -9.29 4.41 5.50
CA GLY A 35 -9.61 5.84 5.44
C GLY A 35 -10.98 6.14 4.85
N TYR A 36 -11.41 5.38 3.83
CA TYR A 36 -12.76 5.52 3.23
C TYR A 36 -13.86 5.15 4.23
N VAL A 37 -13.64 4.10 5.03
CA VAL A 37 -14.57 3.73 6.10
C VAL A 37 -14.67 4.86 7.12
N TYR A 38 -13.54 5.47 7.50
CA TYR A 38 -13.52 6.60 8.43
C TYR A 38 -14.24 7.83 7.89
N LEU A 39 -13.96 8.23 6.65
CA LEU A 39 -14.64 9.36 6.01
C LEU A 39 -16.16 9.18 6.02
N ARG A 40 -16.64 7.99 5.62
CA ARG A 40 -18.07 7.67 5.65
C ARG A 40 -18.65 7.65 7.07
N SER A 41 -17.92 7.15 8.05
CA SER A 41 -18.35 7.17 9.46
C SER A 41 -18.52 8.58 10.02
N LEU A 42 -17.81 9.56 9.44
CA LEU A 42 -17.87 10.98 9.77
C LEU A 42 -18.88 11.76 8.90
N GLY A 43 -19.62 11.08 8.01
CA GLY A 43 -20.55 11.72 7.08
C GLY A 43 -19.88 12.51 5.95
N ILE A 44 -18.60 12.25 5.67
CA ILE A 44 -17.83 12.87 4.58
C ILE A 44 -17.80 11.89 3.40
N GLU A 45 -18.20 12.35 2.21
CA GLU A 45 -18.05 11.54 1.00
C GLU A 45 -16.56 11.47 0.60
N PRO A 46 -15.96 10.27 0.50
CA PRO A 46 -14.61 10.14 0.00
C PRO A 46 -14.51 10.47 -1.49
N PRO A 47 -13.31 10.86 -1.99
CA PRO A 47 -13.10 11.03 -3.43
C PRO A 47 -13.32 9.71 -4.18
N ALA A 48 -13.35 9.77 -5.51
CA ALA A 48 -13.38 8.55 -6.31
C ALA A 48 -12.10 7.73 -6.08
N PHE A 49 -12.22 6.41 -5.97
CA PHE A 49 -11.12 5.54 -5.54
C PHE A 49 -9.87 5.58 -6.43
N TRP A 50 -10.05 5.90 -7.71
CA TRP A 50 -8.98 5.99 -8.72
C TRP A 50 -8.42 7.42 -8.89
N GLU A 51 -8.99 8.40 -8.20
CA GLU A 51 -8.51 9.79 -8.24
C GLU A 51 -7.14 9.89 -7.54
N ARG A 52 -6.20 10.60 -8.17
CA ARG A 52 -4.81 10.74 -7.75
C ARG A 52 -4.39 12.19 -7.67
#